data_AF-A0A9C6TKW8-F1
#
_entry.id   AF-A0A9C6TKW8-F1
#
_cell.length_a   1.000
_cell.length_b   1.000
_cell.length_c   1.000
_cell.angle_alpha   90.00
_cell.angle_beta   90.00
_cell.angle_gamma   90.00
#
_symmetry.space_group_name_H-M   'P 1'
#
loop_
_entity.id
_entity.type
_entity.pdbx_description
1 polymer ?
#
loop_
_entity_poly.entity_id
_entity_poly.type
_entity_poly.pdbx_seq_one_letter_code
_entity_poly.pdbx_strand_id
1 'polypeptide(L)'
;MEKKLGRPVCRSEVIVSTLLKKDGSYVSGEGQRLAEKIAEHLSEDQERAAAEGIHSKVLAHPDDAIGKVCSPENGKRVRGFSNAAYPSGFGKSKRIFGGAICGGSSGASQQHVAELEKQLQEAKGQVATLYRFLQQKYGDEVPTLSDSVPHIESE
;
A
#
# COMPACT_ATOMS: atom_id res chain seq x y z
N MET A 1 -21.27 -10.79 16.90
CA MET A 1 -21.47 -12.08 16.23
C MET A 1 -21.22 -13.26 17.16
N GLU A 2 -20.20 -13.21 18.00
CA GLU A 2 -19.87 -14.25 19.00
C GLU A 2 -21.06 -14.70 19.86
N LYS A 3 -21.87 -13.77 20.41
CA LYS A 3 -23.09 -14.13 21.16
C LYS A 3 -24.08 -14.99 20.38
N LYS A 4 -24.16 -14.83 19.05
CA LYS A 4 -25.05 -15.62 18.19
C LYS A 4 -24.42 -16.97 17.84
N LEU A 5 -23.09 -17.02 17.67
CA LEU A 5 -22.35 -18.22 17.26
C LEU A 5 -21.90 -19.08 18.44
N GLY A 6 -22.00 -18.59 19.68
CA GLY A 6 -21.60 -19.32 20.88
C GLY A 6 -20.10 -19.59 20.99
N ARG A 7 -19.29 -18.96 20.13
CA ARG A 7 -17.82 -19.14 20.07
C ARG A 7 -17.11 -17.81 19.82
N PRO A 8 -15.82 -17.70 20.18
CA PRO A 8 -14.98 -16.57 19.75
C PRO A 8 -14.93 -16.48 18.22
N VAL A 9 -14.88 -15.24 17.72
CA VAL A 9 -14.90 -14.93 16.29
C VAL A 9 -13.68 -14.09 15.98
N CYS A 10 -12.88 -14.54 15.01
CA CYS A 10 -11.68 -13.83 14.60
C CYS A 10 -12.04 -12.55 13.82
N ARG A 11 -11.11 -11.59 13.79
CA ARG A 11 -11.26 -10.32 13.08
C ARG A 11 -11.58 -10.51 11.59
N SER A 12 -10.98 -11.52 10.98
CA SER A 12 -11.16 -11.88 9.57
C SER A 12 -12.60 -12.29 9.27
N GLU A 13 -13.21 -13.10 10.12
CA GLU A 13 -14.62 -13.47 10.03
C GLU A 13 -15.55 -12.26 10.22
N VAL A 14 -15.18 -11.33 11.11
CA VAL A 14 -15.89 -10.04 11.25
C VAL A 14 -15.85 -9.23 9.97
N ILE A 15 -14.68 -9.09 9.34
CA ILE A 15 -14.54 -8.31 8.12
C ILE A 15 -15.25 -8.97 6.93
N VAL A 16 -15.15 -10.30 6.77
CA VAL A 16 -15.90 -11.00 5.71
C VAL A 16 -17.40 -10.79 5.88
N SER A 17 -17.92 -10.78 7.12
CA SER A 17 -19.35 -10.54 7.37
C SER A 17 -19.83 -9.15 6.95
N THR A 18 -18.96 -8.12 6.96
CA THR A 18 -19.32 -6.77 6.52
C THR A 18 -19.28 -6.60 5.01
N LEU A 19 -18.61 -7.51 4.30
CA LEU A 19 -18.59 -7.57 2.83
C LEU A 19 -19.82 -8.26 2.25
N LEU A 20 -20.63 -8.91 3.09
CA LEU A 20 -21.87 -9.57 2.71
C LEU A 20 -23.09 -8.67 2.93
N LYS A 21 -24.00 -8.69 1.97
CA LYS A 21 -25.36 -8.16 2.11
C LYS A 21 -26.21 -9.15 2.91
N LYS A 22 -27.42 -8.72 3.28
CA LYS A 22 -28.38 -9.54 4.04
C LYS A 22 -28.81 -10.82 3.31
N ASP A 23 -28.79 -10.82 1.98
CA ASP A 23 -29.12 -11.96 1.12
C ASP A 23 -27.95 -12.94 0.94
N GLY A 24 -26.79 -12.65 1.54
CA GLY A 24 -25.57 -13.45 1.40
C GLY A 24 -24.76 -13.16 0.13
N SER A 25 -25.19 -12.22 -0.71
CA SER A 25 -24.38 -11.76 -1.85
C SER A 25 -23.32 -10.76 -1.41
N TYR A 26 -22.21 -10.67 -2.15
CA TYR A 26 -21.19 -9.67 -1.87
C TYR A 26 -21.66 -8.26 -2.21
N VAL A 27 -21.22 -7.28 -1.41
CA VAL A 27 -21.54 -5.86 -1.62
C VAL A 27 -20.98 -5.34 -2.95
N SER A 28 -19.81 -5.83 -3.38
CA SER A 28 -19.17 -5.49 -4.66
C SER A 28 -18.25 -6.62 -5.14
N GLY A 29 -17.86 -6.59 -6.42
CA GLY A 29 -16.87 -7.54 -6.97
C GLY A 29 -15.47 -7.40 -6.33
N GLU A 30 -15.10 -6.19 -5.90
CA GLU A 30 -13.88 -5.99 -5.11
C GLU A 30 -14.00 -6.59 -3.71
N GLY A 31 -15.17 -6.47 -3.07
CA GLY A 31 -15.46 -7.10 -1.79
C GLY A 31 -15.40 -8.62 -1.87
N GLN A 32 -15.90 -9.20 -2.96
CA GLN A 32 -15.76 -10.63 -3.23
C GLN A 32 -14.29 -11.06 -3.32
N ARG A 33 -13.48 -10.36 -4.15
CA ARG A 33 -12.05 -10.66 -4.29
C ARG A 33 -11.28 -10.52 -2.98
N LEU A 34 -11.65 -9.54 -2.16
CA LEU A 34 -11.05 -9.36 -0.84
C LEU A 34 -11.44 -10.51 0.11
N ALA A 35 -12.70 -10.92 0.12
CA ALA A 35 -13.17 -12.04 0.93
C ALA A 35 -12.47 -13.35 0.55
N GLU A 36 -12.27 -13.60 -0.76
CA GLU A 36 -11.53 -14.76 -1.27
C GLU A 36 -10.08 -14.78 -0.72
N LYS A 37 -9.38 -13.65 -0.79
CA LYS A 37 -8.02 -13.53 -0.22
C LYS A 37 -7.95 -13.71 1.29
N ILE A 38 -8.96 -13.23 2.02
CA ILE A 38 -9.02 -13.42 3.48
C ILE A 38 -9.32 -14.89 3.80
N ALA A 39 -10.16 -15.56 3.00
CA ALA A 39 -10.52 -16.95 3.20
C ALA A 39 -9.30 -17.90 3.14
N GLU A 40 -8.30 -17.59 2.32
CA GLU A 40 -7.04 -18.35 2.21
C GLU A 40 -6.27 -18.46 3.54
N HIS A 41 -6.47 -17.51 4.46
CA HIS A 41 -5.78 -17.45 5.75
C HIS A 41 -6.75 -17.54 6.95
N LEU A 42 -8.04 -17.81 6.69
CA LEU A 42 -9.09 -17.74 7.70
C LEU A 42 -9.01 -18.87 8.72
N SER A 43 -8.63 -20.07 8.30
CA SER A 43 -8.47 -21.23 9.18
C SER A 43 -7.41 -20.99 10.25
N GLU A 44 -6.24 -20.50 9.85
CA GLU A 44 -5.15 -20.18 10.80
C GLU A 44 -5.57 -19.11 11.82
N ASP A 45 -6.31 -18.11 11.38
CA ASP A 45 -6.83 -17.05 12.27
C ASP A 45 -7.90 -17.56 13.23
N GLN A 46 -8.73 -18.51 12.79
CA GLN A 46 -9.75 -19.12 13.63
C GLN A 46 -9.14 -20.03 14.69
N GLU A 47 -8.10 -20.80 14.33
CA GLU A 47 -7.33 -21.61 15.27
C GLU A 47 -6.60 -20.73 16.30
N ARG A 48 -5.93 -19.65 15.86
CA ARG A 48 -5.29 -18.68 16.76
C ARG A 48 -6.30 -18.03 17.71
N ALA A 49 -7.46 -17.59 17.20
CA ALA A 49 -8.50 -17.00 18.03
C ALA A 49 -9.05 -17.99 19.07
N ALA A 50 -9.15 -19.27 18.73
CA ALA A 50 -9.57 -20.33 19.65
C ALA A 50 -8.50 -20.66 20.69
N ALA A 51 -7.23 -20.75 20.29
CA ALA A 51 -6.10 -21.09 21.17
C ALA A 51 -5.75 -19.97 22.14
N GLU A 52 -5.73 -18.72 21.67
CA GLU A 52 -5.35 -17.55 22.47
C GLU A 52 -6.54 -16.97 23.25
N GLY A 53 -7.76 -17.48 23.02
CA GLY A 53 -8.99 -16.98 23.66
C GLY A 53 -9.27 -15.51 23.33
N ILE A 54 -8.69 -15.01 22.24
CA ILE A 54 -8.76 -13.61 21.85
C ILE A 54 -10.15 -13.32 21.32
N HIS A 55 -10.98 -12.79 22.23
CA HIS A 55 -12.27 -12.21 21.93
C HIS A 55 -12.09 -11.08 20.89
N SER A 56 -13.04 -10.92 19.97
CA SER A 56 -13.09 -9.95 18.85
C SER A 56 -12.72 -8.48 19.16
N LYS A 57 -12.48 -8.12 20.42
CA LYS A 57 -12.11 -6.79 20.86
C LYS A 57 -10.59 -6.73 21.06
N VAL A 58 -9.90 -5.99 20.20
CA VAL A 58 -8.61 -5.32 20.45
C VAL A 58 -7.31 -5.99 19.98
N LEU A 59 -7.20 -7.29 19.75
CA LEU A 59 -5.94 -7.88 19.25
C LEU A 59 -6.02 -8.19 17.74
N ALA A 60 -5.61 -7.22 16.92
CA ALA A 60 -5.16 -7.48 15.57
C ALA A 60 -3.73 -8.03 15.67
N HIS A 61 -3.56 -9.35 15.50
CA HIS A 61 -2.22 -9.92 15.39
C HIS A 61 -1.59 -9.40 14.09
N PRO A 62 -0.34 -8.93 14.08
CA PRO A 62 0.29 -8.41 12.86
C PRO A 62 0.33 -9.43 11.72
N ASP A 63 0.39 -10.71 12.06
CA ASP A 63 0.36 -11.83 11.12
C ASP A 63 -1.03 -12.45 10.92
N ASP A 64 -2.12 -11.79 11.35
CA ASP A 64 -3.48 -12.23 11.04
C ASP A 64 -3.74 -12.15 9.51
N ALA A 65 -4.77 -12.84 9.01
CA ALA A 65 -5.12 -12.86 7.58
C ALA A 65 -5.29 -11.45 7.02
N ILE A 66 -5.84 -10.54 7.80
CA ILE A 66 -6.00 -9.13 7.42
C ILE A 66 -4.65 -8.43 7.30
N GLY A 67 -3.75 -8.69 8.24
CA GLY A 67 -2.36 -8.30 8.19
C GLY A 67 -1.71 -8.81 6.91
N LYS A 68 -1.79 -10.10 6.61
CA LYS A 68 -1.19 -10.68 5.40
C LYS A 68 -1.77 -10.09 4.11
N VAL A 69 -3.09 -9.92 4.03
CA VAL A 69 -3.78 -9.42 2.82
C VAL A 69 -3.61 -7.92 2.63
N CYS A 70 -3.61 -7.14 3.71
CA CYS A 70 -3.61 -5.66 3.65
C CYS A 70 -2.25 -5.01 3.98
N SER A 71 -1.28 -5.74 4.54
CA SER A 71 0.03 -5.18 4.93
C SER A 71 1.17 -5.21 3.90
N PRO A 72 1.05 -5.74 2.65
CA PRO A 72 2.15 -5.60 1.68
C PRO A 72 2.58 -4.15 1.44
N GLU A 73 1.71 -3.18 1.72
CA GLU A 73 1.99 -1.75 1.54
C GLU A 73 2.68 -1.09 2.76
N ASN A 74 2.75 -1.72 3.96
CA ASN A 74 3.23 -1.06 5.19
C ASN A 74 3.77 -2.02 6.28
N GLY A 75 4.77 -2.86 6.01
CA GLY A 75 5.33 -3.85 6.95
C GLY A 75 5.91 -3.35 8.30
N LYS A 76 5.69 -2.09 8.70
CA LYS A 76 6.17 -1.48 9.95
C LYS A 76 5.14 -0.66 10.73
N ARG A 77 3.85 -0.63 10.33
CA ARG A 77 2.82 0.17 11.04
C ARG A 77 1.60 -0.66 11.37
N VAL A 78 1.49 -1.10 12.63
CA VAL A 78 0.21 -1.50 13.22
C VAL A 78 -0.57 -0.23 13.54
N ARG A 79 -1.55 0.13 12.72
CA ARG A 79 -2.43 1.29 12.97
C ARG A 79 -3.69 0.81 13.68
N GLY A 80 -4.00 1.45 14.81
CA GLY A 80 -5.05 1.05 15.74
C GLY A 80 -6.49 1.01 15.18
N PHE A 81 -7.37 0.49 16.04
CA PHE A 81 -8.80 0.12 15.90
C PHE A 81 -9.79 1.23 15.46
N SER A 82 -9.41 2.16 14.59
CA SER A 82 -10.41 2.97 13.86
C SER A 82 -10.83 2.20 12.61
N ASN A 83 -12.13 1.87 12.48
CA ASN A 83 -12.78 1.12 11.40
C ASN A 83 -12.65 1.76 10.00
N ALA A 84 -11.43 1.92 9.50
CA ALA A 84 -11.16 2.23 8.12
C ALA A 84 -10.01 1.34 7.66
N ALA A 85 -10.32 0.37 6.79
CA ALA A 85 -9.37 0.13 5.71
C ALA A 85 -9.27 1.47 4.99
N TYR A 86 -8.08 2.06 4.99
CA TYR A 86 -7.79 3.15 4.09
C TYR A 86 -7.15 2.50 2.87
N PRO A 87 -7.90 2.16 1.80
CA PRO A 87 -7.30 2.02 0.50
C PRO A 87 -6.43 3.24 0.28
N SER A 88 -5.19 3.08 -0.18
CA SER A 88 -4.30 4.22 -0.48
C SER A 88 -4.91 5.21 -1.51
N GLY A 89 -6.07 4.88 -2.11
CA GLY A 89 -6.92 5.77 -2.91
C GLY A 89 -8.24 6.28 -2.26
N PHE A 90 -8.72 5.72 -1.13
CA PHE A 90 -10.05 6.05 -0.55
C PHE A 90 -9.96 7.15 0.51
N GLY A 91 -9.48 8.31 0.10
CA GLY A 91 -9.60 9.53 0.90
C GLY A 91 -9.17 10.79 0.17
N LYS A 92 -9.16 10.75 -1.17
CA LYS A 92 -9.00 11.96 -1.98
C LYS A 92 -10.28 12.79 -2.07
N SER A 93 -11.43 12.30 -1.58
CA SER A 93 -12.67 13.08 -1.64
C SER A 93 -13.47 13.04 -0.34
N LYS A 94 -13.66 14.25 0.20
CA LYS A 94 -14.66 14.72 1.17
C LYS A 94 -14.80 13.98 2.50
N ARG A 95 -14.20 14.63 3.51
CA ARG A 95 -14.63 14.64 4.92
C ARG A 95 -16.16 14.83 5.03
N ILE A 96 -16.83 13.94 5.75
CA ILE A 96 -18.21 14.08 6.26
C ILE A 96 -18.18 13.35 7.61
N PHE A 97 -18.60 13.85 8.78
CA PHE A 97 -18.92 15.18 9.30
C PHE A 97 -18.90 15.00 10.82
N GLY A 98 -18.26 15.92 11.55
CA GLY A 98 -18.20 15.84 13.01
C GLY A 98 -17.39 16.99 13.60
N GLY A 99 -18.02 18.15 13.73
CA GLY A 99 -17.49 19.28 14.51
C GLY A 99 -16.67 20.28 13.71
N ALA A 100 -17.17 21.50 13.66
CA ALA A 100 -16.61 22.69 13.03
C ALA A 100 -15.11 22.91 13.25
N ILE A 101 -14.34 23.14 12.18
CA ILE A 101 -13.58 24.38 11.97
C ILE A 101 -13.45 24.64 10.46
N CYS A 102 -13.73 25.87 10.08
CA CYS A 102 -13.64 26.43 8.74
C CYS A 102 -12.22 26.31 8.14
N GLY A 103 -12.16 26.30 6.81
CA GLY A 103 -11.21 27.08 6.02
C GLY A 103 -9.71 26.79 6.16
N GLY A 104 -9.12 26.24 5.11
CA GLY A 104 -7.67 26.29 4.90
C GLY A 104 -7.14 25.04 4.22
N SER A 105 -7.18 25.01 2.88
CA SER A 105 -6.21 24.22 2.13
C SER A 105 -4.84 24.79 2.47
N SER A 106 -4.06 24.05 3.26
CA SER A 106 -2.81 24.54 3.86
C SER A 106 -1.74 24.68 2.79
N GLY A 107 -1.13 25.88 2.71
CA GLY A 107 -0.08 26.23 1.74
C GLY A 107 1.14 25.30 1.72
N ALA A 108 1.30 24.43 2.71
CA ALA A 108 2.33 23.39 2.75
C ALA A 108 2.25 22.38 1.59
N SER A 109 1.03 22.05 1.12
CA SER A 109 0.87 21.13 -0.03
C SER A 109 1.24 21.80 -1.35
N GLN A 110 0.96 23.09 -1.52
CA GLN A 110 1.33 23.85 -2.72
C GLN A 110 2.84 24.11 -2.77
N GLN A 111 3.47 24.40 -1.64
CA GLN A 111 4.92 24.57 -1.54
C GLN A 111 5.69 23.31 -1.95
N HIS A 112 5.21 22.13 -1.53
CA HIS A 112 5.84 20.86 -1.91
C HIS A 112 5.73 20.57 -3.42
N VAL A 113 4.60 20.92 -4.05
CA VAL A 113 4.43 20.78 -5.51
C VAL A 113 5.36 21.73 -6.26
N ALA A 114 5.45 22.99 -5.83
CA ALA A 114 6.33 23.99 -6.45
C ALA A 114 7.82 23.61 -6.34
N GLU A 115 8.24 23.06 -5.20
CA GLU A 115 9.61 22.59 -5.01
C GLU A 115 9.93 21.39 -5.90
N LEU A 116 9.01 20.42 -6.05
CA LEU A 116 9.17 19.30 -6.98
C LEU A 116 9.23 19.76 -8.43
N GLU A 117 8.39 20.72 -8.84
CA GLU A 117 8.42 21.28 -10.18
C GLU A 117 9.76 21.96 -10.49
N LYS A 118 10.30 22.71 -9.52
CA LYS A 118 11.62 23.34 -9.64
C LYS A 118 12.73 22.30 -9.81
N GLN A 119 12.74 21.25 -8.97
CA GLN A 119 13.73 20.17 -9.07
C GLN A 119 13.65 19.42 -10.41
N LEU A 120 12.43 19.22 -10.92
CA LEU A 120 12.23 18.58 -12.22
C LEU A 120 12.81 19.43 -13.36
N GLN A 121 12.59 20.76 -13.33
CA GLN A 121 13.14 21.66 -14.35
C GLN A 121 14.67 21.70 -14.29
N GLU A 122 15.25 21.71 -13.09
CA GLU A 122 16.70 21.68 -12.90
C GLU A 122 17.31 20.39 -13.48
N ALA A 123 16.76 19.23 -13.10
CA ALA A 123 17.21 17.94 -13.63
C ALA A 123 17.10 17.87 -15.16
N LYS A 124 16.01 18.41 -15.72
CA LYS A 124 15.82 18.47 -17.19
C LYS A 124 16.89 19.34 -17.86
N GLY A 125 17.27 20.46 -17.25
CA GLY A 125 18.35 21.32 -17.71
C GLY A 125 19.72 20.64 -17.65
N GLN A 126 20.01 19.91 -16.57
CA GLN A 126 21.24 19.14 -16.42
C GLN A 126 21.34 18.04 -17.49
N VAL A 127 20.27 17.28 -17.71
CA VAL A 127 20.21 16.24 -18.74
C VAL A 127 20.40 16.84 -20.14
N ALA A 128 19.75 17.97 -20.45
CA ALA A 128 19.91 18.63 -21.75
C ALA A 128 21.35 19.13 -21.96
N THR A 129 22.00 19.59 -20.90
CA THR A 129 23.40 20.04 -20.95
C THR A 129 24.34 18.86 -21.16
N LEU A 130 24.14 17.76 -20.43
CA LEU A 130 24.90 16.53 -20.60
C LEU A 130 24.73 15.97 -22.01
N TYR A 131 23.50 15.95 -22.53
CA TYR A 131 23.19 15.50 -23.88
C TYR A 131 23.94 16.33 -24.93
N ARG A 132 23.92 17.66 -24.82
CA ARG A 132 24.69 18.54 -25.71
C ARG A 132 26.19 18.31 -25.63
N PHE A 133 26.72 18.11 -24.43
CA PHE A 133 28.14 17.83 -24.23
C PHE A 133 28.55 16.53 -24.91
N LEU A 134 27.75 15.48 -24.75
CA LEU A 134 27.98 14.20 -25.41
C LEU A 134 27.90 14.33 -26.94
N GLN A 135 26.90 15.02 -27.47
CA GLN A 135 26.80 15.30 -28.91
C GLN A 135 27.99 16.10 -29.44
N GLN A 136 28.48 17.10 -28.69
CA GLN A 136 29.65 17.87 -29.10
C GLN A 136 30.94 17.04 -29.06
N LYS A 137 31.07 16.12 -28.11
CA LYS A 137 32.28 15.31 -27.92
C LYS A 137 32.35 14.11 -28.85
N TYR A 138 31.22 13.52 -29.20
CA TYR A 138 31.15 12.24 -29.89
C TYR A 138 30.36 12.31 -31.20
N GLY A 139 29.72 13.44 -31.54
CA GLY A 139 28.90 13.56 -32.75
C GLY A 139 27.74 12.56 -32.72
N ASP A 140 27.55 11.85 -33.84
CA ASP A 140 26.64 10.69 -33.97
C ASP A 140 27.34 9.34 -33.72
N GLU A 141 28.64 9.35 -33.44
CA GLU A 141 29.40 8.12 -33.16
C GLU A 141 29.26 7.74 -31.68
N VAL A 142 28.40 6.76 -31.42
CA VAL A 142 28.40 6.05 -30.14
C VAL A 142 29.78 5.42 -29.95
N PRO A 143 30.53 5.69 -28.86
CA PRO A 143 31.78 5.00 -28.62
C PRO A 143 31.44 3.52 -28.45
N THR A 144 31.76 2.71 -29.45
CA THR A 144 31.85 1.26 -29.27
C THR A 144 32.94 1.03 -28.25
N LEU A 145 32.53 0.68 -27.02
CA LEU A 145 33.42 0.10 -26.02
C LEU A 145 33.85 -1.26 -26.57
N SER A 146 34.87 -1.25 -27.42
CA SER A 146 35.49 -2.47 -27.91
C SER A 146 36.25 -3.09 -26.74
N ASP A 147 35.77 -4.23 -26.26
CA ASP A 147 36.41 -5.08 -25.25
C ASP A 147 37.72 -5.65 -25.80
N SER A 148 38.78 -4.85 -25.88
CA SER A 148 40.14 -5.37 -26.04
C SER A 148 40.70 -5.74 -24.67
N VAL A 149 40.32 -6.92 -24.19
CA VAL A 149 41.02 -7.62 -23.11
C VAL A 149 42.37 -8.11 -23.68
N PRO A 150 43.53 -7.68 -23.15
CA PRO A 150 44.79 -8.27 -23.58
C PRO A 150 44.87 -9.70 -23.04
N HIS A 151 44.98 -10.67 -23.95
CA HIS A 151 45.36 -12.03 -23.58
C HIS A 151 46.79 -12.00 -23.02
N ILE A 152 46.91 -12.24 -21.73
CA ILE A 152 48.20 -12.50 -21.09
C ILE A 152 48.49 -13.98 -21.34
N GLU A 153 49.40 -14.27 -22.28
CA GLU A 153 49.99 -15.60 -22.42
C GLU A 153 50.77 -15.92 -21.14
N SER A 154 50.45 -17.04 -20.50
CA SER A 154 51.18 -17.56 -19.33
C SER A 154 52.27 -18.50 -19.83
N GLU A 155 53.50 -18.23 -19.43
CA GLU A 155 54.68 -19.10 -19.61
C GLU A 155 54.66 -20.30 -18.65
#